data_AF-A0A833PFT4-F1
#
_entry.id   AF-A0A833PFT4-F1
#
_cell.length_a   1.000
_cell.length_b   1.000
_cell.length_c   1.000
_cell.angle_alpha   90.00
_cell.angle_beta   90.00
_cell.angle_gamma   90.00
#
_symmetry.space_group_name_H-M   'P 1'
#
loop_
_entity.id
_entity.type
_entity.pdbx_description
1 polymer ?
#
loop_
_entity_poly.entity_id
_entity_poly.type
_entity_poly.pdbx_seq_one_letter_code
_entity_poly.pdbx_strand_id
1 'polypeptide(L)'
;MSKVSIELNASAINNASLILRAVNSSNQSKVADLFGIDASTLSRMKNDKKSNDLTDIELFSGLLSAIGLKVVNANDVYCSPEVAEATRVFLSNSFSSPDYMRILFK
;
A
#
# COMPACT_ATOMS: atom_id res chain seq x y z
N MET A 1 24.08 18.12 16.36
CA MET A 1 23.10 17.02 16.51
C MET A 1 23.55 15.88 15.64
N SER A 2 23.77 14.69 16.21
CA SER A 2 23.98 13.47 15.43
C SER A 2 22.75 13.26 14.53
N LYS A 3 22.94 13.09 13.22
CA LYS A 3 21.84 12.72 12.33
C LYS A 3 21.38 11.33 12.72
N VAL A 4 20.19 11.22 13.28
CA VAL A 4 19.54 9.92 13.50
C VAL A 4 19.08 9.44 12.12
N SER A 5 19.87 8.59 11.49
CA SER A 5 19.46 7.86 10.29
C SER A 5 18.34 6.92 10.67
N ILE A 6 17.16 7.09 10.06
CA ILE A 6 16.01 6.23 10.29
C ILE A 6 16.07 5.10 9.26
N GLU A 7 16.26 3.87 9.72
CA GLU A 7 16.09 2.71 8.86
C GLU A 7 14.59 2.41 8.70
N LEU A 8 14.10 2.45 7.46
CA LEU A 8 12.73 2.08 7.15
C LEU A 8 12.55 0.56 7.25
N ASN A 9 11.48 0.11 7.89
CA ASN A 9 11.11 -1.30 7.88
C ASN A 9 10.60 -1.74 6.49
N ALA A 10 10.53 -3.06 6.26
CA ALA A 10 10.13 -3.63 4.98
C ALA A 10 8.76 -3.12 4.47
N SER A 11 7.80 -2.91 5.39
CA SER A 11 6.47 -2.39 5.02
C SER A 11 6.54 -0.95 4.51
N ALA A 12 7.34 -0.09 5.15
CA ALA A 12 7.54 1.29 4.71
C ALA A 12 8.28 1.34 3.37
N ILE A 13 9.29 0.50 3.15
CA ILE A 13 10.01 0.39 1.88
C ILE A 13 9.04 -0.02 0.75
N ASN A 14 8.16 -0.98 1.01
CA ASN A 14 7.16 -1.41 0.03
C ASN A 14 6.14 -0.31 -0.29
N ASN A 15 5.63 0.39 0.73
CA ASN A 15 4.73 1.53 0.55
C ASN A 15 5.39 2.62 -0.31
N ALA A 16 6.64 3.00 0.00
CA ALA A 16 7.37 4.03 -0.75
C ALA A 16 7.57 3.60 -2.21
N SER A 17 7.97 2.34 -2.43
CA SER A 17 8.16 1.78 -3.76
C SER A 17 6.87 1.79 -4.58
N LEU A 18 5.74 1.45 -3.99
CA LEU A 18 4.42 1.50 -4.64
C LEU A 18 4.04 2.94 -5.01
N ILE A 19 4.18 3.89 -4.09
CA ILE A 19 3.88 5.30 -4.35
C ILE A 19 4.76 5.84 -5.47
N LEU A 20 6.08 5.66 -5.37
CA LEU A 20 7.03 6.16 -6.37
C LEU A 20 6.77 5.57 -7.75
N ARG A 21 6.48 4.26 -7.84
CA ARG A 21 6.13 3.60 -9.11
C ARG A 21 4.86 4.19 -9.70
N ALA A 22 3.80 4.34 -8.90
CA ALA A 22 2.53 4.89 -9.36
C ALA A 22 2.67 6.35 -9.85
N VAL A 23 3.37 7.19 -9.08
CA VAL A 23 3.63 8.58 -9.44
C VAL A 23 4.46 8.66 -10.73
N ASN A 24 5.52 7.86 -10.85
CA ASN A 24 6.37 7.84 -12.04
C ASN A 24 5.64 7.32 -13.30
N SER A 25 4.65 6.43 -13.15
CA SER A 25 3.79 5.99 -14.25
C SER A 25 2.65 6.96 -14.60
N SER A 26 2.40 7.97 -13.77
CA SER A 26 1.30 8.92 -13.93
C SER A 26 1.73 10.17 -14.72
N ASN A 27 0.74 10.93 -15.20
CA ASN A 27 1.00 12.29 -15.68
C ASN A 27 1.23 13.22 -14.47
N GLN A 28 2.50 13.35 -14.09
CA GLN A 28 2.92 14.09 -12.88
C GLN A 28 2.48 15.56 -12.88
N SER A 29 2.41 16.21 -14.04
CA SER A 29 1.89 17.60 -14.12
C SER A 29 0.40 17.64 -13.76
N LYS A 30 -0.42 16.74 -14.32
CA LYS A 30 -1.84 16.64 -13.95
C LYS A 30 -2.02 16.29 -12.48
N VAL A 31 -1.18 15.42 -11.93
CA VAL A 31 -1.23 15.09 -10.50
C VAL A 31 -0.91 16.33 -9.67
N ALA A 32 0.14 17.08 -10.03
CA ALA A 32 0.50 18.33 -9.35
C ALA A 32 -0.63 19.37 -9.40
N ASP A 33 -1.29 19.51 -10.56
CA ASP A 33 -2.44 20.41 -10.75
C ASP A 33 -3.61 20.08 -9.80
N LEU A 34 -3.88 18.78 -9.56
CA LEU A 34 -4.94 18.35 -8.62
C LEU A 34 -4.68 18.78 -7.17
N PHE A 35 -3.41 18.95 -6.80
CA PHE A 35 -3.02 19.42 -5.48
C PHE A 35 -2.73 20.93 -5.45
N GLY A 36 -2.90 21.65 -6.57
CA GLY A 36 -2.59 23.07 -6.68
C GLY A 36 -1.10 23.38 -6.45
N ILE A 37 -0.22 22.42 -6.75
CA ILE A 37 1.23 22.57 -6.63
C ILE A 37 1.88 22.54 -8.01
N ASP A 38 3.09 23.08 -8.10
CA ASP A 38 3.87 22.96 -9.32
C ASP A 38 4.54 21.57 -9.43
N ALA A 39 4.81 21.15 -10.67
CA ALA A 39 5.45 19.86 -10.93
C ALA A 39 6.85 19.73 -10.31
N SER A 40 7.57 20.84 -10.08
CA SER A 40 8.87 20.81 -9.42
C SER A 40 8.74 20.52 -7.92
N THR A 41 7.65 20.95 -7.27
CA THR A 41 7.34 20.55 -5.89
C THR A 41 7.12 19.05 -5.79
N LEU A 42 6.35 18.45 -6.71
CA LEU A 42 6.18 17.00 -6.74
C LEU A 42 7.52 16.28 -7.00
N SER A 43 8.39 16.84 -7.86
CA SER A 43 9.73 16.30 -8.08
C SER A 43 10.59 16.33 -6.81
N ARG A 44 10.59 17.45 -6.07
CA ARG A 44 11.32 17.60 -4.81
C ARG A 44 10.84 16.61 -3.75
N MET A 45 9.53 16.36 -3.65
CA MET A 45 8.99 15.38 -2.70
C MET A 45 9.55 13.96 -2.89
N LYS A 46 9.87 13.58 -4.13
CA LYS A 46 10.41 12.25 -4.46
C LYS A 46 11.92 12.14 -4.29
N ASN A 47 12.65 13.25 -4.41
CA ASN A 47 14.10 13.23 -4.62
C ASN A 47 14.88 13.95 -3.51
N ASP A 48 14.31 14.99 -2.90
CA ASP A 48 15.01 15.82 -1.92
C ASP A 48 14.99 15.14 -0.56
N LYS A 49 16.16 14.65 -0.14
CA LYS A 49 16.36 14.14 1.21
C LYS A 49 16.31 15.27 2.24
N LYS A 50 15.62 15.02 3.35
CA LYS A 50 15.52 15.94 4.48
C LYS A 50 16.58 15.65 5.54
N SER A 51 16.48 16.32 6.69
CA SER A 51 17.44 16.20 7.80
C SER A 51 17.60 14.78 8.35
N ASN A 52 16.59 13.92 8.15
CA ASN A 52 16.56 12.50 8.55
C ASN A 52 17.02 11.55 7.43
N ASP A 53 17.60 12.06 6.34
CA ASP A 53 18.03 11.31 5.15
C ASP A 53 16.91 10.62 4.35
N LEU A 54 15.65 10.92 4.68
CA LEU A 54 14.47 10.45 3.96
C LEU A 54 13.93 11.54 3.04
N THR A 55 13.40 11.14 1.90
CA THR A 55 12.51 11.94 1.04
C THR A 55 11.14 12.10 1.70
N ASP A 56 10.33 13.03 1.19
CA ASP A 56 8.97 13.23 1.72
C ASP A 56 8.12 11.94 1.55
N ILE A 57 8.28 11.23 0.42
CA ILE A 57 7.57 9.96 0.17
C ILE A 57 8.00 8.86 1.15
N GLU A 58 9.29 8.76 1.43
CA GLU A 58 9.84 7.80 2.39
C GLU A 58 9.37 8.11 3.81
N LEU A 59 9.34 9.39 4.18
CA LEU A 59 8.83 9.84 5.48
C LEU A 59 7.35 9.47 5.66
N PHE A 60 6.49 9.76 4.68
CA PHE A 60 5.07 9.37 4.74
C PHE A 60 4.89 7.86 4.79
N SER A 61 5.69 7.11 4.04
CA SER A 61 5.64 5.65 4.03
C SER A 61 6.05 5.05 5.38
N GLY A 62 7.07 5.63 6.01
CA GLY A 62 7.49 5.32 7.38
C GLY A 62 6.40 5.64 8.40
N LEU A 63 5.78 6.81 8.29
CA LEU A 63 4.65 7.22 9.14
C LEU A 63 3.49 6.22 9.05
N LEU A 64 3.03 5.90 7.84
CA LEU A 64 1.94 4.94 7.63
C LEU A 64 2.25 3.60 8.29
N SER A 65 3.45 3.07 8.06
CA SER A 65 3.90 1.81 8.67
C SER A 65 3.91 1.88 10.20
N ALA A 66 4.39 2.98 10.78
CA ALA A 66 4.45 3.17 12.23
C ALA A 66 3.07 3.22 12.91
N ILE A 67 2.04 3.68 12.19
CA ILE A 67 0.64 3.72 12.69
C ILE A 67 -0.20 2.52 12.24
N GLY A 68 0.43 1.47 11.67
CA GLY A 68 -0.27 0.25 11.27
C GLY A 68 -1.08 0.37 9.97
N LEU A 69 -0.81 1.37 9.14
CA LEU A 69 -1.43 1.56 7.83
C LEU A 69 -0.51 1.09 6.69
N LYS A 70 -1.13 0.66 5.59
CA LYS A 70 -0.44 0.24 4.37
C LYS A 70 -1.01 0.92 3.14
N VAL A 71 -0.18 1.04 2.10
CA VAL A 71 -0.59 1.51 0.78
C VAL A 71 -0.90 0.31 -0.10
N VAL A 72 -2.03 0.34 -0.79
CA VAL A 72 -2.48 -0.67 -1.76
C VAL A 72 -3.01 0.03 -3.00
N ASN A 73 -3.04 -0.63 -4.16
CA ASN A 73 -3.65 -0.02 -5.33
C ASN A 73 -5.16 0.13 -5.07
N ALA A 74 -5.74 1.29 -5.41
CA ALA A 74 -7.18 1.50 -5.25
C ALA A 74 -8.02 0.50 -6.05
N ASN A 75 -7.48 -0.03 -7.15
CA ASN A 75 -8.10 -1.04 -7.99
C ASN A 75 -7.74 -2.48 -7.58
N ASP A 76 -6.94 -2.69 -6.53
CA ASP A 76 -6.69 -4.03 -6.01
C ASP A 76 -7.98 -4.54 -5.36
N VAL A 77 -8.77 -5.26 -6.14
CA VAL A 77 -9.92 -6.03 -5.66
C VAL A 77 -9.36 -7.29 -5.02
N TYR A 78 -9.21 -7.28 -3.69
CA TYR A 78 -8.68 -8.44 -2.96
C TYR A 78 -9.59 -9.68 -3.03
N CYS A 79 -10.85 -9.50 -3.43
CA CYS A 79 -11.80 -10.50 -3.90
C CYS A 79 -13.01 -9.75 -4.45
N SER A 80 -13.54 -10.07 -5.65
CA SER A 80 -14.79 -9.43 -6.09
C SER A 80 -15.87 -9.72 -5.06
N PRO A 81 -16.73 -8.77 -4.67
CA PRO A 81 -17.78 -9.01 -3.67
C PRO A 81 -18.59 -10.28 -3.93
N GLU A 82 -18.83 -10.59 -5.20
CA GLU A 82 -19.53 -11.78 -5.68
C GLU A 82 -18.79 -13.08 -5.35
N VAL A 83 -17.47 -13.11 -5.58
CA VAL A 83 -16.61 -14.26 -5.24
C VAL A 83 -16.44 -14.40 -3.72
N ALA A 84 -16.37 -13.29 -2.98
CA ALA A 84 -16.32 -13.32 -1.52
C ALA A 84 -17.61 -13.92 -0.95
N GLU A 85 -18.75 -13.51 -1.47
CA GLU A 85 -20.06 -14.01 -1.06
C GLU A 85 -20.27 -15.47 -1.50
N ALA A 86 -19.87 -15.84 -2.72
CA ALA A 86 -19.91 -17.23 -3.18
C ALA A 86 -19.04 -18.14 -2.30
N THR A 87 -17.85 -17.66 -1.91
CA THR A 87 -16.95 -18.39 -1.01
C THR A 87 -17.56 -18.52 0.39
N ARG A 88 -18.19 -17.45 0.91
CA ARG A 88 -18.91 -17.48 2.20
C ARG A 88 -20.03 -18.53 2.18
N VAL A 89 -20.86 -18.55 1.14
CA VAL A 89 -21.95 -19.51 0.98
C VAL A 89 -21.41 -20.93 0.86
N PHE A 90 -20.41 -21.15 0.00
CA PHE A 90 -19.77 -22.45 -0.15
C PHE A 90 -19.25 -22.97 1.20
N LEU A 91 -18.42 -22.19 1.90
CA LEU A 91 -17.86 -22.59 3.19
C LEU A 91 -18.96 -22.88 4.22
N SER A 92 -20.02 -22.05 4.28
CA SER A 92 -21.12 -22.25 5.22
C SER A 92 -21.84 -23.60 5.02
N ASN A 93 -22.00 -24.04 3.77
CA ASN A 93 -22.65 -25.32 3.45
C ASN A 93 -21.69 -26.50 3.57
N SER A 94 -20.41 -26.26 3.27
CA SER A 94 -19.32 -27.23 3.36
C SER A 94 -19.04 -27.65 4.80
N PHE A 95 -18.91 -26.70 5.74
CA PHE A 95 -18.62 -27.01 7.15
C PHE A 95 -19.81 -27.65 7.89
N SER A 96 -21.05 -27.43 7.42
CA SER A 96 -22.23 -28.10 7.95
C SER A 96 -22.44 -29.52 7.40
N SER A 97 -21.66 -29.96 6.39
CA SER A 97 -21.78 -31.29 5.80
C SER A 97 -20.74 -32.26 6.40
N PRO A 98 -21.17 -33.27 7.18
CA PRO A 98 -20.26 -34.23 7.81
C PRO A 98 -19.43 -35.04 6.79
N ASP A 99 -20.01 -35.35 5.63
CA ASP A 99 -19.32 -36.10 4.58
C ASP A 99 -18.26 -35.24 3.88
N TYR A 100 -18.53 -33.95 3.68
CA TYR A 100 -17.56 -33.03 3.10
C TYR A 100 -16.33 -32.84 4.01
N MET A 101 -16.56 -32.70 5.32
CA MET A 101 -15.48 -32.62 6.31
C MET A 101 -14.66 -33.91 6.38
N ARG A 102 -15.30 -35.07 6.24
CA ARG A 102 -14.60 -36.38 6.21
C ARG A 102 -13.71 -36.54 4.98
N ILE A 103 -14.04 -35.94 3.84
CA ILE A 103 -13.20 -35.93 2.63
C ILE A 103 -12.00 -35.00 2.82
N LEU A 104 -12.20 -33.81 3.40
CA LEU A 104 -11.16 -32.80 3.57
C LEU A 104 -10.09 -33.17 4.60
N PHE A 105 -10.46 -33.81 5.70
CA PHE A 105 -9.56 -34.15 6.82
C PHE A 105 -9.15 -35.62 6.85
N LYS A 106 -9.07 -36.25 5.67
CA LYS A 106 -8.66 -37.64 5.53
C LYS A 106 -7.14 -37.80 5.60
#